data_AF-A0A497GKC3-F1
#
_entry.id   AF-A0A497GKC3-F1
#
_cell.length_a   1.000
_cell.length_b   1.000
_cell.length_c   1.000
_cell.angle_alpha   90.00
_cell.angle_beta   90.00
_cell.angle_gamma   90.00
#
_symmetry.space_group_name_H-M   'P 1'
#
loop_
_entity.id
_entity.type
_entity.pdbx_description
1 polymer ?
#
loop_
_entity_poly.entity_id
_entity_poly.type
_entity_poly.pdbx_seq_one_letter_code
_entity_poly.pdbx_strand_id
1 'polypeptide(L)'
;MIPYGPFVHWILGPCLGVNIIGFRRECVLNCIYCPYVLSKGKCTRLNSSIEGLIKTYEKYSNVVDVVFIGGYGDSLLNPSLTNVLSSIRSAIGVKIALMTTYLSVTMMCIPRDILDLVDFMIIKFDAVSEEAVEFINRPSANVRIDDTIRSVKALSEVSNVILEVNLLRGSSRFLNTESIELRKLIEAIIDISPQRVGLQSFPGFSDVGTLSINELIEVARVISDYISWRRISIRGLPLPSLHINEEVEESLNRVLNVIRNFPLNRNEVMAMCYPRRVAEEVIARILNRDDIAFSHDYFMLVKI
;
A
#
# COMPACT_ATOMS: atom_id res chain seq x y z
N MET A 1 11.03 14.83 -0.91
CA MET A 1 10.64 13.41 -0.68
C MET A 1 10.96 13.05 0.76
N ILE A 2 10.21 12.14 1.38
CA ILE A 2 10.45 11.65 2.75
C ILE A 2 10.74 10.14 2.67
N PRO A 3 12.00 9.70 2.82
CA PRO A 3 12.32 8.28 2.89
C PRO A 3 11.80 7.66 4.20
N TYR A 4 11.41 6.39 4.16
CA TYR A 4 11.07 5.62 5.34
C TYR A 4 11.42 4.13 5.24
N GLY A 5 11.79 3.50 6.36
CA GLY A 5 12.18 2.08 6.41
C GLY A 5 13.69 1.87 6.61
N PRO A 6 14.22 0.71 6.19
CA PRO A 6 13.57 -0.37 5.45
C PRO A 6 12.47 -1.10 6.24
N PHE A 7 11.55 -1.73 5.52
CA PHE A 7 10.45 -2.54 6.04
C PHE A 7 10.15 -3.73 5.10
N VAL A 8 9.35 -4.69 5.55
CA VAL A 8 8.89 -5.79 4.69
C VAL A 8 7.48 -5.46 4.19
N HIS A 9 7.36 -5.07 2.92
CA HIS A 9 6.06 -4.89 2.29
C HIS A 9 5.45 -6.27 2.01
N TRP A 10 4.26 -6.52 2.55
CA TRP A 10 3.59 -7.83 2.51
C TRP A 10 3.32 -8.41 1.10
N ILE A 11 3.37 -7.59 0.05
CA ILE A 11 3.34 -8.05 -1.36
C ILE A 11 4.74 -8.15 -2.00
N LEU A 12 5.64 -7.21 -1.69
CA LEU A 12 6.87 -6.98 -2.47
C LEU A 12 8.11 -7.57 -1.81
N GLY A 13 8.06 -7.87 -0.51
CA GLY A 13 9.22 -8.22 0.29
C GLY A 13 9.95 -6.98 0.83
N PRO A 14 11.27 -7.06 1.03
CA PRO A 14 12.07 -5.99 1.60
C PRO A 14 12.08 -4.70 0.77
N CYS A 15 11.56 -3.62 1.36
CA CYS A 15 11.38 -2.33 0.71
C CYS A 15 12.05 -1.18 1.48
N LEU A 16 12.48 -0.18 0.73
CA LEU A 16 12.70 1.18 1.22
C LEU A 16 11.59 2.08 0.67
N GLY A 17 10.81 2.69 1.56
CA GLY A 17 9.68 3.51 1.19
C GLY A 17 10.05 4.97 0.92
N VAL A 18 9.30 5.62 0.03
CA VAL A 18 9.46 7.05 -0.29
C VAL A 18 8.09 7.70 -0.40
N ASN A 19 7.79 8.61 0.53
CA ASN A 19 6.61 9.46 0.44
C ASN A 19 6.96 10.72 -0.37
N ILE A 20 6.42 10.79 -1.58
CA ILE A 20 6.61 11.92 -2.49
C ILE A 20 5.52 12.98 -2.36
N ILE A 21 4.37 12.66 -1.75
CA ILE A 21 3.24 13.60 -1.59
C ILE A 21 3.52 14.62 -0.49
N GLY A 22 4.07 14.17 0.63
CA GLY A 22 4.36 15.01 1.79
C GLY A 22 3.45 14.72 2.97
N PHE A 23 3.32 15.69 3.88
CA PHE A 23 2.61 15.52 5.15
C PHE A 23 1.08 15.73 5.06
N ARG A 24 0.61 16.25 3.93
CA ARG A 24 -0.80 16.47 3.64
C ARG A 24 -1.26 15.44 2.63
N ARG A 25 -2.33 14.70 2.95
CA ARG A 25 -2.86 13.70 2.04
C ARG A 25 -3.45 14.35 0.80
N GLU A 26 -3.03 13.88 -0.37
CA GLU A 26 -3.56 14.26 -1.68
C GLU A 26 -3.93 13.00 -2.46
N CYS A 27 -5.22 12.78 -2.70
CA CYS A 27 -5.73 11.56 -3.30
C CYS A 27 -7.08 11.83 -3.98
N VAL A 28 -7.34 11.16 -5.09
CA VAL A 28 -8.64 11.19 -5.79
C VAL A 28 -9.70 10.30 -5.13
N LEU A 29 -9.33 9.51 -4.13
CA LEU A 29 -10.25 8.69 -3.33
C LEU A 29 -10.28 9.20 -1.88
N ASN A 30 -11.43 9.11 -1.23
CA ASN A 30 -11.60 9.31 0.21
C ASN A 30 -12.03 8.04 0.96
N CYS A 31 -11.28 6.94 0.77
CA CYS A 31 -11.69 5.64 1.28
C CYS A 31 -12.01 5.63 2.78
N ILE A 32 -13.05 4.89 3.18
CA ILE A 32 -13.54 4.81 4.57
C ILE A 32 -12.50 4.31 5.57
N TYR A 33 -11.59 3.46 5.09
CA TYR A 33 -10.53 2.86 5.88
C TYR A 33 -9.23 3.66 5.85
N CYS A 34 -9.19 4.81 5.16
CA CYS A 34 -7.95 5.56 5.03
C CYS A 34 -7.54 6.16 6.39
N PRO A 35 -6.36 5.83 6.94
CA PRO A 35 -5.91 6.36 8.22
C PRO A 35 -5.51 7.84 8.11
N TYR A 36 -5.43 8.36 6.89
CA TYR A 36 -5.00 9.70 6.60
C TYR A 36 -6.20 10.59 6.25
N VAL A 37 -6.54 11.55 7.12
CA VAL A 37 -7.48 12.65 6.79
C VAL A 37 -7.05 13.37 5.50
N LEU A 38 -8.00 13.52 4.56
CA LEU A 38 -7.84 14.21 3.28
C LEU A 38 -7.62 15.72 3.48
N SER A 39 -6.67 16.31 2.76
CA SER A 39 -6.40 17.74 2.85
C SER A 39 -7.43 18.58 2.08
N LYS A 40 -7.86 19.71 2.65
CA LYS A 40 -8.74 20.70 1.99
C LYS A 40 -7.99 21.85 1.29
N GLY A 41 -6.66 21.82 1.21
CA GLY A 41 -5.84 22.92 0.67
C GLY A 41 -4.61 22.46 -0.11
N LYS A 42 -3.98 23.39 -0.84
CA LYS A 42 -2.78 23.10 -1.65
C LYS A 42 -1.64 22.58 -0.76
N CYS A 43 -1.02 21.48 -1.18
CA CYS A 43 0.14 20.89 -0.49
C CYS A 43 1.37 21.79 -0.56
N THR A 44 2.14 21.84 0.52
CA THR A 44 3.50 22.32 0.51
C THR A 44 4.34 21.30 -0.26
N ARG A 45 4.80 21.69 -1.45
CA ARG A 45 5.71 20.85 -2.26
C ARG A 45 6.95 20.56 -1.42
N LEU A 46 7.22 19.28 -1.16
CA LEU A 46 8.46 18.88 -0.53
C LEU A 46 9.63 19.18 -1.47
N ASN A 47 10.76 19.60 -0.90
CA ASN A 47 12.01 19.64 -1.66
C ASN A 47 12.31 18.22 -2.18
N SER A 48 12.64 18.09 -3.47
CA SER A 48 12.89 16.82 -4.16
C SER A 48 14.31 16.29 -3.93
N SER A 49 14.95 16.70 -2.83
CA SER A 49 16.28 16.25 -2.43
C SER A 49 16.30 14.72 -2.26
N ILE A 50 17.11 14.06 -3.09
CA ILE A 50 17.29 12.59 -3.13
C ILE A 50 18.35 12.12 -2.14
N GLU A 51 19.17 13.03 -1.63
CA GLU A 51 20.32 12.77 -0.77
C GLU A 51 19.93 11.97 0.48
N GLY A 52 18.79 12.30 1.09
CA GLY A 52 18.27 11.55 2.25
C GLY A 52 17.93 10.10 1.91
N LEU A 53 17.36 9.85 0.72
CA LEU A 53 17.04 8.52 0.25
C LEU A 53 18.30 7.71 -0.07
N ILE A 54 19.28 8.31 -0.75
CA ILE A 54 20.56 7.67 -1.07
C ILE A 54 21.27 7.26 0.21
N LYS A 55 21.37 8.17 1.19
CA LYS A 55 22.00 7.88 2.48
C LYS A 55 21.33 6.71 3.21
N THR A 56 20.00 6.66 3.20
CA THR A 56 19.27 5.52 3.79
C THR A 56 19.51 4.24 3.00
N TYR A 57 19.50 4.29 1.66
CA TYR A 57 19.76 3.13 0.82
C TYR A 57 21.19 2.59 1.03
N GLU A 58 22.21 3.44 1.04
CA GLU A 58 23.60 3.02 1.27
C GLU A 58 23.75 2.26 2.60
N LYS A 59 23.08 2.73 3.66
CA LYS A 59 23.07 2.08 4.98
C LYS A 59 22.46 0.67 4.95
N TYR A 60 21.46 0.43 4.11
CA TYR A 60 20.67 -0.81 4.10
C TYR A 60 20.67 -1.54 2.74
N SER A 61 21.68 -1.29 1.91
CA SER A 61 21.72 -1.75 0.52
C SER A 61 21.69 -3.27 0.39
N ASN A 62 22.14 -3.99 1.43
CA ASN A 62 22.16 -5.45 1.50
C ASN A 62 20.80 -6.09 1.82
N VAL A 63 19.79 -5.30 2.22
CA VAL A 63 18.46 -5.82 2.62
C VAL A 63 17.32 -5.17 1.84
N VAL A 64 17.58 -4.21 0.95
CA VAL A 64 16.54 -3.52 0.18
C VAL A 64 16.47 -4.08 -1.23
N ASP A 65 15.34 -4.67 -1.60
CA ASP A 65 15.10 -5.20 -2.94
C ASP A 65 14.26 -4.27 -3.82
N VAL A 66 13.46 -3.40 -3.19
CA VAL A 66 12.52 -2.52 -3.89
C VAL A 66 12.48 -1.14 -3.24
N VAL A 67 12.50 -0.08 -4.06
CA VAL A 67 12.07 1.25 -3.65
C VAL A 67 10.57 1.38 -3.87
N PHE A 68 9.82 1.55 -2.80
CA PHE A 68 8.35 1.67 -2.82
C PHE A 68 7.93 3.13 -2.75
N ILE A 69 7.32 3.62 -3.83
CA ILE A 69 6.75 4.97 -3.93
C ILE A 69 5.31 4.92 -3.44
N GLY A 70 5.12 5.30 -2.18
CA GLY A 70 3.84 5.30 -1.49
C GLY A 70 3.88 6.13 -0.21
N GLY A 71 2.72 6.56 0.26
CA GLY A 71 2.60 7.43 1.43
C GLY A 71 1.20 8.03 1.53
N TYR A 72 1.12 9.35 1.74
CA TYR A 72 -0.16 10.02 2.01
C TYR A 72 -0.97 10.31 0.74
N GLY A 73 -1.43 9.28 0.04
CA GLY A 73 -2.37 9.42 -1.08
C GLY A 73 -1.84 8.86 -2.39
N ASP A 74 -2.22 9.49 -3.50
CA ASP A 74 -1.96 8.98 -4.84
C ASP A 74 -0.73 9.63 -5.48
N SER A 75 0.31 8.82 -5.68
CA SER A 75 1.60 9.25 -6.23
C SER A 75 1.51 9.88 -7.62
N LEU A 76 0.52 9.50 -8.44
CA LEU A 76 0.33 10.06 -9.79
C LEU A 76 -0.10 11.52 -9.79
N LEU A 77 -0.65 12.03 -8.68
CA LEU A 77 -1.01 13.44 -8.56
C LEU A 77 0.20 14.34 -8.33
N ASN A 78 1.39 13.76 -8.10
CA ASN A 78 2.60 14.53 -7.90
C ASN A 78 3.16 15.04 -9.24
N PRO A 79 3.20 16.36 -9.49
CA PRO A 79 3.70 16.91 -10.75
C PRO A 79 5.20 16.66 -10.97
N SER A 80 5.95 16.32 -9.92
CA SER A 80 7.37 16.00 -10.00
C SER A 80 7.65 14.50 -10.08
N LEU A 81 6.63 13.64 -10.26
CA LEU A 81 6.78 12.18 -10.22
C LEU A 81 7.84 11.67 -11.21
N THR A 82 7.76 12.03 -12.49
CA THR A 82 8.75 11.59 -13.51
C THR A 82 10.17 11.96 -13.11
N ASN A 83 10.39 13.19 -12.63
CA ASN A 83 11.71 13.64 -12.19
C ASN A 83 12.21 12.82 -10.99
N VAL A 84 11.34 12.58 -9.99
CA VAL A 84 11.69 11.78 -8.81
C VAL A 84 12.04 10.36 -9.20
N LEU A 85 11.23 9.71 -10.04
CA LEU A 85 11.47 8.36 -10.53
C LEU A 85 12.79 8.28 -11.31
N SER A 86 13.06 9.25 -12.19
CA SER A 86 14.31 9.33 -12.96
C SER A 86 15.52 9.48 -12.04
N SER A 87 15.44 10.31 -11.00
CA SER A 87 16.52 10.47 -10.02
C SER A 87 16.76 9.19 -9.24
N ILE A 88 15.70 8.51 -8.78
CA ILE A 88 15.80 7.23 -8.07
C ILE A 88 16.43 6.17 -8.96
N ARG A 89 15.94 6.02 -10.20
CA ARG A 89 16.45 5.03 -11.17
C ARG A 89 17.93 5.24 -11.50
N SER A 90 18.37 6.49 -11.54
CA SER A 90 19.78 6.83 -11.83
C SER A 90 20.72 6.58 -10.65
N ALA A 91 20.21 6.67 -9.42
CA ALA A 91 21.02 6.60 -8.19
C ALA A 91 20.97 5.22 -7.49
N ILE A 92 19.88 4.46 -7.66
CA ILE A 92 19.60 3.25 -6.90
C ILE A 92 19.30 2.09 -7.87
N GLY A 93 20.12 1.03 -7.79
CA GLY A 93 20.08 -0.11 -8.71
C GLY A 93 19.06 -1.21 -8.39
N VAL A 94 18.01 -0.91 -7.60
CA VAL A 94 16.97 -1.89 -7.23
C VAL A 94 15.66 -1.64 -7.95
N LYS A 95 14.67 -2.53 -7.76
CA LYS A 95 13.35 -2.41 -8.39
C LYS A 95 12.59 -1.19 -7.85
N ILE A 96 11.72 -0.60 -8.66
CA ILE A 96 10.86 0.52 -8.23
C ILE A 96 9.39 0.10 -8.35
N ALA A 97 8.64 0.24 -7.26
CA ALA A 97 7.19 0.01 -7.24
C ALA A 97 6.44 1.32 -6.99
N LEU A 98 5.42 1.61 -7.78
CA LEU A 98 4.59 2.81 -7.65
C LEU A 98 3.18 2.44 -7.20
N MET A 99 2.74 2.98 -6.07
CA MET A 99 1.36 2.86 -5.59
C MET A 99 0.48 3.96 -6.17
N THR A 100 -0.70 3.58 -6.68
CA THR A 100 -1.74 4.47 -7.18
C THR A 100 -3.13 3.87 -6.98
N THR A 101 -4.16 4.52 -7.53
CA THR A 101 -5.57 4.13 -7.45
C THR A 101 -6.14 3.83 -8.82
N TYR A 102 -7.16 2.97 -8.88
CA TYR A 102 -7.88 2.71 -10.13
C TYR A 102 -8.38 3.99 -10.80
N LEU A 103 -8.82 4.98 -10.01
CA LEU A 103 -9.43 6.19 -10.54
C LEU A 103 -8.40 7.06 -11.29
N SER A 104 -7.19 7.20 -10.76
CA SER A 104 -6.11 7.91 -11.46
C SER A 104 -5.70 7.19 -12.74
N VAL A 105 -5.66 5.85 -12.73
CA VAL A 105 -5.39 5.07 -13.95
C VAL A 105 -6.46 5.33 -15.02
N THR A 106 -7.73 5.31 -14.64
CA THR A 106 -8.85 5.58 -15.56
C THR A 106 -8.84 7.01 -16.10
N MET A 107 -8.52 8.00 -15.26
CA MET A 107 -8.61 9.42 -15.63
C MET A 107 -7.39 9.95 -16.39
N MET A 108 -6.19 9.45 -16.09
CA MET A 108 -4.96 10.15 -16.46
C MET A 108 -4.21 9.56 -17.66
N CYS A 109 -4.54 8.34 -18.11
CA CYS A 109 -3.78 7.61 -19.14
C CYS A 109 -2.27 7.63 -18.85
N ILE A 110 -1.79 6.67 -18.05
CA ILE A 110 -0.45 6.73 -17.46
C ILE A 110 0.63 6.98 -18.52
N PRO A 111 1.40 8.09 -18.39
CA PRO A 111 2.47 8.41 -19.31
C PRO A 111 3.51 7.28 -19.44
N ARG A 112 3.97 7.04 -20.68
CA ARG A 112 4.91 5.94 -20.99
C ARG A 112 6.26 6.09 -20.30
N ASP A 113 6.73 7.32 -20.12
CA ASP A 113 7.94 7.65 -19.37
C ASP A 113 7.84 7.21 -17.89
N ILE A 114 6.66 7.27 -17.27
CA ILE A 114 6.45 6.71 -15.93
C ILE A 114 6.55 5.18 -15.98
N LEU A 115 5.90 4.55 -16.96
CA LEU A 115 5.91 3.09 -17.11
C LEU A 115 7.33 2.54 -17.34
N ASP A 116 8.15 3.25 -18.12
CA ASP A 116 9.54 2.87 -18.40
C ASP A 116 10.44 3.02 -17.15
N LEU A 117 10.02 3.79 -16.16
CA LEU A 117 10.76 4.05 -14.92
C LEU A 117 10.35 3.16 -13.75
N VAL A 118 9.27 2.40 -13.83
CA VAL A 118 8.76 1.57 -12.73
C VAL A 118 8.76 0.09 -13.10
N ASP A 119 9.10 -0.77 -12.14
CA ASP A 119 9.07 -2.22 -12.33
C ASP A 119 7.72 -2.83 -11.94
N PHE A 120 6.96 -2.17 -11.05
CA PHE A 120 5.65 -2.62 -10.57
C PHE A 120 4.69 -1.44 -10.39
N MET A 121 3.44 -1.61 -10.84
CA MET A 121 2.34 -0.69 -10.60
C MET A 121 1.37 -1.32 -9.61
N ILE A 122 1.29 -0.82 -8.38
CA ILE A 122 0.32 -1.28 -7.39
C ILE A 122 -0.92 -0.40 -7.45
N ILE A 123 -2.07 -1.01 -7.74
CA ILE A 123 -3.33 -0.31 -7.96
C ILE A 123 -4.31 -0.75 -6.88
N LYS A 124 -4.77 0.22 -6.07
CA LYS A 124 -5.92 0.01 -5.18
C LYS A 124 -7.17 -0.30 -6.00
N PHE A 125 -7.81 -1.44 -5.76
CA PHE A 125 -8.97 -1.91 -6.53
C PHE A 125 -9.94 -2.68 -5.61
N ASP A 126 -10.73 -1.96 -4.81
CA ASP A 126 -11.49 -2.55 -3.70
C ASP A 126 -12.94 -2.95 -4.08
N ALA A 127 -13.52 -2.36 -5.12
CA ALA A 127 -14.94 -2.50 -5.45
C ALA A 127 -15.19 -2.24 -6.94
N VAL A 128 -16.29 -2.81 -7.46
CA VAL A 128 -16.67 -2.71 -8.88
C VAL A 128 -18.16 -2.44 -9.10
N SER A 129 -19.00 -2.30 -8.08
CA SER A 129 -20.31 -1.67 -8.27
C SER A 129 -20.22 -0.20 -7.93
N GLU A 130 -21.05 0.62 -8.57
CA GLU A 130 -21.14 2.05 -8.24
C GLU A 130 -21.46 2.27 -6.76
N GLU A 131 -22.38 1.49 -6.20
CA GLU A 131 -22.74 1.58 -4.78
C GLU A 131 -21.57 1.27 -3.85
N ALA A 132 -20.86 0.16 -4.08
CA ALA A 132 -19.72 -0.23 -3.26
C ALA A 132 -18.54 0.75 -3.44
N VAL A 133 -18.30 1.24 -4.65
CA VAL A 133 -17.27 2.24 -4.95
C VAL A 133 -17.55 3.56 -4.26
N GLU A 134 -18.77 4.09 -4.38
CA GLU A 134 -19.15 5.35 -3.75
C GLU A 134 -19.05 5.25 -2.23
N PHE A 135 -19.48 4.12 -1.65
CA PHE A 135 -19.42 3.95 -0.22
C PHE A 135 -18.00 3.74 0.31
N ILE A 136 -17.26 2.78 -0.27
CA ILE A 136 -15.95 2.34 0.24
C ILE A 136 -14.86 3.33 -0.15
N ASN A 137 -14.80 3.74 -1.42
CA ASN A 137 -13.70 4.54 -1.95
C ASN A 137 -14.00 6.04 -1.97
N ARG A 138 -15.27 6.45 -2.05
CA ARG A 138 -15.71 7.86 -2.08
C ARG A 138 -14.89 8.66 -3.11
N PRO A 139 -15.01 8.32 -4.40
CA PRO A 139 -14.19 8.91 -5.45
C PRO A 139 -14.49 10.41 -5.61
N SER A 140 -13.48 11.20 -6.00
CA SER A 140 -13.66 12.63 -6.27
C SER A 140 -14.34 12.91 -7.62
N ALA A 141 -14.46 11.89 -8.46
CA ALA A 141 -15.08 11.96 -9.78
C ALA A 141 -15.77 10.63 -10.10
N ASN A 142 -16.91 10.70 -10.78
CA ASN A 142 -17.62 9.52 -11.22
C ASN A 142 -17.02 9.03 -12.54
N VAL A 143 -16.59 7.76 -12.54
CA VAL A 143 -16.15 7.03 -13.74
C VAL A 143 -17.01 5.78 -13.87
N ARG A 144 -17.29 5.36 -15.10
CA ARG A 144 -17.97 4.08 -15.30
C ARG A 144 -17.02 2.96 -14.88
N ILE A 145 -17.57 1.98 -14.16
CA ILE A 145 -16.78 0.82 -13.71
C ILE A 145 -16.21 0.07 -14.92
N ASP A 146 -16.98 -0.11 -15.99
CA ASP A 146 -16.50 -0.77 -17.21
C ASP A 146 -15.27 -0.05 -17.81
N ASP A 147 -15.24 1.27 -17.77
CA ASP A 147 -14.09 2.07 -18.23
C ASP A 147 -12.87 1.86 -17.33
N THR A 148 -13.11 1.69 -16.03
CA THR A 148 -12.07 1.40 -15.04
C THR A 148 -11.47 0.02 -15.25
N ILE A 149 -12.30 -1.03 -15.37
CA ILE A 149 -11.83 -2.40 -15.64
C ILE A 149 -11.03 -2.43 -16.94
N ARG A 150 -11.54 -1.81 -18.02
CA ARG A 150 -10.82 -1.72 -19.30
C ARG A 150 -9.49 -0.99 -19.19
N SER A 151 -9.44 0.13 -18.45
CA SER A 151 -8.20 0.91 -18.29
C SER A 151 -7.15 0.15 -17.49
N VAL A 152 -7.55 -0.50 -16.40
CA VAL A 152 -6.65 -1.30 -15.56
C VAL A 152 -6.17 -2.55 -16.30
N LYS A 153 -7.04 -3.19 -17.10
CA LYS A 153 -6.68 -4.31 -17.97
C LYS A 153 -5.70 -3.90 -19.07
N ALA A 154 -5.95 -2.80 -19.77
CA ALA A 154 -5.01 -2.30 -20.78
C ALA A 154 -3.63 -1.99 -20.15
N LEU A 155 -3.62 -1.49 -18.91
CA LEU A 155 -2.37 -1.26 -18.19
C LEU A 155 -1.66 -2.57 -17.78
N SER A 156 -2.39 -3.63 -17.41
CA SER A 156 -1.81 -4.94 -17.07
C SER A 156 -1.20 -5.68 -18.28
N GLU A 157 -1.65 -5.35 -19.49
CA GLU A 157 -1.08 -5.90 -20.73
C GLU A 157 0.30 -5.30 -21.08
N VAL A 158 0.58 -4.09 -20.62
CA VAL A 158 1.83 -3.35 -20.96
C VAL A 158 2.74 -3.12 -19.77
N SER A 159 2.31 -3.49 -18.55
CA SER A 159 3.10 -3.28 -17.33
C SER A 159 2.81 -4.35 -16.28
N ASN A 160 3.70 -4.43 -15.30
CA ASN A 160 3.61 -5.34 -14.18
C ASN A 160 2.62 -4.82 -13.12
N VAL A 161 1.33 -5.05 -13.35
CA VAL A 161 0.26 -4.61 -12.45
C VAL A 161 0.08 -5.59 -11.29
N ILE A 162 0.00 -5.02 -10.09
CA ILE A 162 -0.40 -5.66 -8.85
C ILE A 162 -1.71 -5.02 -8.40
N LEU A 163 -2.77 -5.80 -8.24
CA LEU A 163 -4.00 -5.30 -7.62
C LEU A 163 -3.90 -5.45 -6.10
N GLU A 164 -4.05 -4.35 -5.37
CA GLU A 164 -4.21 -4.37 -3.91
C GLU A 164 -5.69 -4.19 -3.57
N VAL A 165 -6.28 -5.23 -2.96
CA VAL A 165 -7.71 -5.33 -2.65
C VAL A 165 -7.89 -5.34 -1.14
N ASN A 166 -8.62 -4.37 -0.60
CA ASN A 166 -8.99 -4.33 0.81
C ASN A 166 -10.45 -4.79 1.01
N LEU A 167 -10.64 -5.99 1.57
CA LEU A 167 -11.96 -6.58 1.82
C LEU A 167 -12.47 -6.18 3.21
N LEU A 168 -13.69 -5.63 3.27
CA LEU A 168 -14.31 -5.08 4.48
C LEU A 168 -15.72 -5.61 4.64
N ARG A 169 -16.07 -5.94 5.89
CA ARG A 169 -17.39 -6.46 6.24
C ARG A 169 -18.24 -5.37 6.86
N GLY A 170 -19.45 -5.15 6.36
CA GLY A 170 -20.35 -4.21 7.00
C GLY A 170 -21.04 -4.84 8.21
N SER A 171 -21.20 -4.08 9.27
CA SER A 171 -21.99 -4.47 10.44
C SER A 171 -23.50 -4.26 10.23
N SER A 172 -23.86 -3.29 9.40
CA SER A 172 -25.25 -2.88 9.11
C SER A 172 -25.46 -2.44 7.65
N ARG A 173 -24.44 -2.59 6.81
CA ARG A 173 -24.45 -2.13 5.41
C ARG A 173 -23.73 -3.10 4.50
N PHE A 174 -24.06 -3.01 3.24
CA PHE A 174 -23.56 -3.88 2.19
C PHE A 174 -22.19 -3.38 1.69
N LEU A 175 -21.14 -4.21 1.79
CA LEU A 175 -19.76 -3.89 1.38
C LEU A 175 -19.23 -4.94 0.39
N ASN A 176 -17.93 -4.90 0.09
CA ASN A 176 -17.29 -5.74 -0.92
C ASN A 176 -17.07 -7.21 -0.52
N THR A 177 -17.52 -7.63 0.67
CA THR A 177 -17.49 -9.04 1.10
C THR A 177 -18.83 -9.74 0.94
N GLU A 178 -19.87 -9.01 0.55
CA GLU A 178 -21.19 -9.57 0.31
C GLU A 178 -21.19 -10.40 -0.98
N SER A 179 -21.94 -11.51 -1.00
CA SER A 179 -21.75 -12.59 -1.99
C SER A 179 -21.77 -12.11 -3.45
N ILE A 180 -22.64 -11.16 -3.81
CA ILE A 180 -22.72 -10.63 -5.17
C ILE A 180 -21.60 -9.61 -5.48
N GLU A 181 -21.20 -8.77 -4.53
CA GLU A 181 -20.11 -7.80 -4.74
C GLU A 181 -18.76 -8.49 -4.79
N LEU A 182 -18.54 -9.44 -3.89
CA LEU A 182 -17.33 -10.25 -3.88
C LEU A 182 -17.21 -11.02 -5.19
N ARG A 183 -18.31 -11.59 -5.70
CA ARG A 183 -18.33 -12.26 -7.00
C ARG A 183 -17.92 -11.32 -8.13
N LYS A 184 -18.57 -10.16 -8.27
CA LYS A 184 -18.24 -9.18 -9.32
C LYS A 184 -16.77 -8.74 -9.23
N LEU A 185 -16.28 -8.50 -8.01
CA LEU A 185 -14.89 -8.11 -7.77
C LEU A 185 -13.92 -9.21 -8.22
N ILE A 186 -14.19 -10.47 -7.87
CA ILE A 186 -13.39 -11.62 -8.31
C ILE A 186 -13.43 -11.76 -9.83
N GLU A 187 -14.60 -11.66 -10.46
CA GLU A 187 -14.75 -11.72 -11.92
C GLU A 187 -13.93 -10.61 -12.62
N ALA A 188 -13.95 -9.38 -12.09
CA ALA A 188 -13.14 -8.29 -12.61
C ALA A 188 -11.63 -8.53 -12.43
N ILE A 189 -11.20 -9.07 -11.28
CA ILE A 189 -9.79 -9.43 -11.04
C ILE A 189 -9.33 -10.49 -12.05
N ILE A 190 -10.17 -11.49 -12.33
CA ILE A 190 -9.88 -12.55 -13.31
C ILE A 190 -9.79 -11.95 -14.72
N ASP A 191 -10.72 -11.07 -15.11
CA ASP A 191 -10.70 -10.42 -16.43
C ASP A 191 -9.48 -9.52 -16.63
N ILE A 192 -9.05 -8.79 -15.60
CA ILE A 192 -7.84 -7.96 -15.61
C ILE A 192 -6.58 -8.84 -15.69
N SER A 193 -6.62 -10.05 -15.09
CA SER A 193 -5.50 -11.01 -15.02
C SER A 193 -4.16 -10.35 -14.63
N PRO A 194 -4.07 -9.69 -13.46
CA PRO A 194 -2.85 -8.98 -13.06
C PRO A 194 -1.67 -9.94 -12.80
N GLN A 195 -0.47 -9.39 -12.71
CA GLN A 195 0.72 -10.14 -12.35
C GLN A 195 0.63 -10.70 -10.92
N ARG A 196 0.00 -9.96 -10.01
CA ARG A 196 -0.23 -10.36 -8.62
C ARG A 196 -1.48 -9.70 -8.05
N VAL A 197 -2.11 -10.37 -7.08
CA VAL A 197 -3.21 -9.84 -6.28
C VAL A 197 -2.80 -9.90 -4.80
N GLY A 198 -2.81 -8.75 -4.16
CA GLY A 198 -2.66 -8.62 -2.72
C GLY A 198 -4.03 -8.48 -2.05
N LEU A 199 -4.37 -9.39 -1.16
CA LEU A 199 -5.58 -9.33 -0.34
C LEU A 199 -5.23 -8.89 1.08
N GLN A 200 -6.01 -7.95 1.61
CA GLN A 200 -5.95 -7.57 3.01
C GLN A 200 -7.35 -7.26 3.54
N SER A 201 -7.46 -7.17 4.86
CA SER A 201 -8.63 -6.62 5.54
C SER A 201 -8.16 -5.64 6.61
N PHE A 202 -8.17 -4.36 6.28
CA PHE A 202 -7.65 -3.27 7.08
C PHE A 202 -8.73 -2.19 7.24
N PRO A 203 -9.30 -1.99 8.44
CA PRO A 203 -10.43 -1.07 8.65
C PRO A 203 -9.98 0.37 8.92
N GLY A 204 -8.68 0.63 9.09
CA GLY A 204 -8.18 1.92 9.54
C GLY A 204 -8.82 2.32 10.87
N PHE A 205 -9.35 3.54 10.93
CA PHE A 205 -10.11 4.07 12.09
C PHE A 205 -11.63 3.92 11.95
N SER A 206 -12.12 3.22 10.93
CA SER A 206 -13.57 3.01 10.74
C SER A 206 -14.11 1.91 11.64
N ASP A 207 -15.44 1.85 11.77
CA ASP A 207 -16.21 0.88 12.54
C ASP A 207 -16.62 -0.36 11.72
N VAL A 208 -16.09 -0.52 10.51
CA VAL A 208 -16.37 -1.67 9.66
C VAL A 208 -15.71 -2.93 10.20
N GLY A 209 -16.36 -4.06 10.01
CA GLY A 209 -15.80 -5.36 10.31
C GLY A 209 -14.68 -5.75 9.34
N THR A 210 -13.89 -6.73 9.77
CA THR A 210 -12.77 -7.28 9.02
C THR A 210 -12.98 -8.77 8.73
N LEU A 211 -12.22 -9.28 7.78
CA LEU A 211 -12.07 -10.71 7.52
C LEU A 211 -10.89 -11.24 8.34
N SER A 212 -11.07 -12.42 8.90
CA SER A 212 -9.98 -13.24 9.42
C SER A 212 -9.05 -13.69 8.31
N ILE A 213 -7.85 -14.13 8.68
CA ILE A 213 -6.87 -14.70 7.74
C ILE A 213 -7.45 -15.92 7.01
N ASN A 214 -8.22 -16.77 7.69
CA ASN A 214 -8.85 -17.93 7.06
C ASN A 214 -9.86 -17.50 5.99
N GLU A 215 -10.67 -16.49 6.27
CA GLU A 215 -11.62 -15.96 5.27
C GLU A 215 -10.89 -15.34 4.07
N LEU A 216 -9.79 -14.61 4.28
CA LEU A 216 -8.94 -14.13 3.19
C LEU A 216 -8.33 -15.28 2.38
N ILE A 217 -7.96 -16.39 3.01
CA ILE A 217 -7.47 -17.61 2.34
C ILE A 217 -8.57 -18.25 1.49
N GLU A 218 -9.83 -18.28 1.95
CA GLU A 218 -10.94 -18.80 1.14
C GLU A 218 -11.19 -17.92 -0.10
N VAL A 219 -11.13 -16.60 0.03
CA VAL A 219 -11.23 -15.71 -1.15
C VAL A 219 -10.04 -15.92 -2.09
N ALA A 220 -8.82 -16.02 -1.53
CA ALA A 220 -7.61 -16.29 -2.29
C ALA A 220 -7.68 -17.61 -3.06
N ARG A 221 -8.26 -18.68 -2.50
CA ARG A 221 -8.47 -19.97 -3.17
C ARG A 221 -9.21 -19.78 -4.48
N VAL A 222 -10.37 -19.12 -4.43
CA VAL A 222 -11.21 -18.88 -5.61
C VAL A 222 -10.44 -18.11 -6.69
N ILE A 223 -9.73 -17.05 -6.32
CA ILE A 223 -8.93 -16.26 -7.29
C ILE A 223 -7.77 -17.11 -7.84
N SER A 224 -7.12 -17.90 -6.98
CA SER A 224 -5.95 -18.71 -7.33
C SER A 224 -6.25 -19.82 -8.32
N ASP A 225 -7.48 -20.31 -8.39
CA ASP A 225 -7.90 -21.30 -9.39
C ASP A 225 -7.76 -20.75 -10.82
N TYR A 226 -7.76 -19.43 -10.99
CA TYR A 226 -7.64 -18.76 -12.29
C TYR A 226 -6.26 -18.15 -12.54
N ILE A 227 -5.57 -17.64 -11.51
CA ILE A 227 -4.27 -16.94 -11.67
C ILE A 227 -3.08 -17.58 -10.94
N SER A 228 -3.29 -18.73 -10.30
CA SER A 228 -2.35 -19.49 -9.46
C SER A 228 -1.94 -18.82 -8.13
N TRP A 229 -1.68 -19.66 -7.13
CA TRP A 229 -1.20 -19.25 -5.80
C TRP A 229 0.09 -18.43 -5.81
N ARG A 230 0.96 -18.59 -6.81
CA ARG A 230 2.21 -17.81 -6.93
C ARG A 230 1.96 -16.32 -7.18
N ARG A 231 0.73 -15.97 -7.61
CA ARG A 231 0.29 -14.61 -7.86
C ARG A 231 -0.59 -14.04 -6.73
N ILE A 232 -0.69 -14.72 -5.59
CA ILE A 232 -1.47 -14.24 -4.45
C ILE A 232 -0.56 -13.85 -3.29
N SER A 233 -0.86 -12.73 -2.65
CA SER A 233 -0.28 -12.31 -1.37
C SER A 233 -1.40 -11.98 -0.40
N ILE A 234 -1.28 -12.41 0.86
CA ILE A 234 -2.29 -12.15 1.90
C ILE A 234 -1.60 -11.41 3.05
N ARG A 235 -2.07 -10.20 3.35
CA ARG A 235 -1.54 -9.42 4.46
C ARG A 235 -1.93 -10.03 5.80
N GLY A 236 -0.99 -10.07 6.73
CA GLY A 236 -1.17 -10.63 8.08
C GLY A 236 -0.66 -12.06 8.23
N LEU A 237 -0.24 -12.73 7.15
CA LEU A 237 0.58 -13.93 7.25
C LEU A 237 2.00 -13.59 7.76
N PRO A 238 2.71 -14.55 8.38
CA PRO A 238 4.10 -14.35 8.79
C PRO A 238 5.00 -13.94 7.61
N LEU A 239 5.91 -13.01 7.87
CA LEU A 239 6.86 -12.48 6.89
C LEU A 239 8.30 -12.83 7.28
N PRO A 240 9.21 -13.01 6.31
CA PRO A 240 10.63 -13.22 6.60
C PRO A 240 11.22 -11.97 7.27
N SER A 241 12.12 -12.18 8.23
CA SER A 241 12.80 -11.07 8.92
C SER A 241 13.83 -10.41 8.00
N LEU A 242 14.00 -9.09 8.14
CA LEU A 242 15.10 -8.36 7.47
C LEU A 242 16.49 -8.70 8.02
N HIS A 243 16.56 -9.38 9.18
CA HIS A 243 17.84 -9.73 9.85
C HIS A 243 18.79 -8.53 10.06
N ILE A 244 18.22 -7.35 10.31
CA ILE A 244 18.98 -6.14 10.65
C ILE A 244 19.36 -6.19 12.14
N ASN A 245 20.66 -6.27 12.42
CA ASN A 245 21.19 -6.25 13.79
C ASN A 245 21.31 -4.81 14.29
N GLU A 246 20.24 -4.30 14.89
CA GLU A 246 20.16 -2.96 15.46
C GLU A 246 19.79 -3.03 16.94
N GLU A 247 20.23 -2.03 17.70
CA GLU A 247 19.76 -1.84 19.07
C GLU A 247 18.26 -1.49 19.09
N VAL A 248 17.63 -1.71 20.24
CA VAL A 248 16.18 -1.47 20.43
C VAL A 248 15.77 -0.06 20.02
N GLU A 249 16.56 0.95 20.41
CA GLU A 249 16.22 2.35 20.13
C GLU A 249 16.29 2.68 18.64
N GLU A 250 17.26 2.11 17.92
CA GLU A 250 17.40 2.31 16.48
C GLU A 250 16.28 1.59 15.71
N SER A 251 15.97 0.37 16.11
CA SER A 251 14.82 -0.40 15.60
C SER A 251 13.50 0.34 15.84
N LEU A 252 13.30 0.89 17.04
CA LEU A 252 12.10 1.66 17.39
C LEU A 252 11.96 2.88 16.48
N ASN A 253 13.03 3.66 16.30
CA ASN A 253 13.02 4.84 15.45
C ASN A 253 12.70 4.50 13.98
N ARG A 254 13.25 3.39 13.47
CA ARG A 254 12.94 2.90 12.12
C ARG A 254 11.48 2.45 11.99
N VAL A 255 10.97 1.68 12.94
CA VAL A 255 9.56 1.23 12.95
C VAL A 255 8.60 2.43 13.03
N LEU A 256 8.84 3.40 13.92
CA LEU A 256 8.02 4.61 14.02
C LEU A 256 8.06 5.45 12.75
N ASN A 257 9.21 5.54 12.09
CA ASN A 257 9.36 6.23 10.81
C ASN A 257 8.53 5.56 9.69
N VAL A 258 8.39 4.23 9.71
CA VAL A 258 7.51 3.50 8.79
C VAL A 258 6.04 3.69 9.17
N ILE A 259 5.64 3.48 10.44
CA ILE A 259 4.24 3.63 10.89
C ILE A 259 3.65 4.99 10.51
N ARG A 260 4.47 6.05 10.54
CA ARG A 260 4.07 7.38 10.08
C ARG A 260 3.53 7.34 8.64
N ASN A 261 4.22 6.66 7.72
CA ASN A 261 3.92 6.67 6.29
C ASN A 261 3.14 5.43 5.78
N PHE A 262 3.13 4.35 6.55
CA PHE A 262 2.55 3.07 6.19
C PHE A 262 2.12 2.32 7.48
N PRO A 263 0.82 2.09 7.72
CA PRO A 263 0.36 1.31 8.88
C PRO A 263 1.00 -0.07 8.89
N LEU A 264 1.36 -0.58 10.06
CA LEU A 264 1.97 -1.91 10.20
C LEU A 264 1.13 -2.79 11.12
N ASN A 265 0.96 -4.07 10.80
CA ASN A 265 0.49 -5.06 11.77
C ASN A 265 1.63 -5.62 12.62
N ARG A 266 1.31 -6.42 13.64
CA ARG A 266 2.34 -7.02 14.50
C ARG A 266 3.34 -7.88 13.73
N ASN A 267 2.88 -8.70 12.78
CA ASN A 267 3.78 -9.55 12.00
C ASN A 267 4.78 -8.75 11.15
N GLU A 268 4.35 -7.60 10.62
CA GLU A 268 5.21 -6.68 9.87
C GLU A 268 6.26 -6.02 10.80
N VAL A 269 5.89 -5.61 12.03
CA VAL A 269 6.85 -5.11 13.02
C VAL A 269 7.84 -6.22 13.44
N MET A 270 7.35 -7.44 13.64
CA MET A 270 8.20 -8.61 13.97
C MET A 270 9.22 -8.90 12.87
N ALA A 271 8.83 -8.77 11.59
CA ALA A 271 9.73 -8.97 10.46
C ALA A 271 10.78 -7.86 10.32
N MET A 272 10.49 -6.65 10.83
CA MET A 272 11.41 -5.52 10.77
C MET A 272 12.56 -5.56 11.79
N CYS A 273 12.46 -6.39 12.83
CA CYS A 273 13.38 -6.36 13.97
C CYS A 273 14.04 -7.74 14.18
N TYR A 274 15.31 -7.73 14.55
CA TYR A 274 16.07 -8.94 14.84
C TYR A 274 17.11 -8.68 15.95
N PRO A 275 17.36 -9.63 16.87
CA PRO A 275 16.61 -10.88 17.10
C PRO A 275 15.20 -10.62 17.67
N ARG A 276 14.38 -11.67 17.76
CA ARG A 276 12.97 -11.61 18.19
C ARG A 276 12.72 -10.76 19.46
N ARG A 277 13.59 -10.84 20.46
CA ARG A 277 13.50 -10.03 21.70
C ARG A 277 13.47 -8.51 21.45
N VAL A 278 14.17 -8.04 20.41
CA VAL A 278 14.18 -6.61 20.01
C VAL A 278 12.81 -6.23 19.49
N ALA A 279 12.18 -7.09 18.68
CA ALA A 279 10.85 -6.85 18.14
C ALA A 279 9.79 -6.76 19.26
N GLU A 280 9.86 -7.67 20.24
CA GLU A 280 8.93 -7.70 21.38
C GLU A 280 9.04 -6.44 22.24
N GLU A 281 10.26 -5.98 22.52
CA GLU A 281 10.52 -4.71 23.24
C GLU A 281 10.04 -3.49 22.42
N VAL A 282 10.31 -3.46 21.11
CA VAL A 282 9.84 -2.38 20.23
C VAL A 282 8.30 -2.32 20.21
N ILE A 283 7.62 -3.45 20.09
CA ILE A 283 6.15 -3.53 20.16
C ILE A 283 5.65 -3.00 21.51
N ALA A 284 6.26 -3.43 22.62
CA ALA A 284 5.89 -2.96 23.96
C ALA A 284 6.05 -1.43 24.09
N ARG A 285 7.12 -0.85 23.55
CA ARG A 285 7.32 0.61 23.57
C ARG A 285 6.31 1.34 22.70
N ILE A 286 6.01 0.83 21.50
CA ILE A 286 5.04 1.46 20.60
C ILE A 286 3.63 1.47 21.20
N LEU A 287 3.23 0.38 21.87
CA LEU A 287 1.92 0.28 22.54
C LEU A 287 1.72 1.30 23.67
N ASN A 288 2.81 1.81 24.25
CA ASN A 288 2.77 2.81 25.33
C ASN A 288 2.85 4.25 24.81
N ARG A 289 2.77 4.48 23.50
CA ARG A 289 2.83 5.83 22.93
C ARG A 289 1.44 6.40 22.69
N ASP A 290 1.24 7.65 23.11
CA ASP A 290 -0.03 8.37 22.91
C ASP A 290 -0.29 8.76 21.44
N ASP A 291 0.76 8.87 20.62
CA ASP A 291 0.66 9.21 19.19
C ASP A 291 0.43 7.98 18.29
N ILE A 292 0.32 6.77 18.84
CA ILE A 292 0.11 5.54 18.08
C ILE A 292 -1.14 4.82 18.57
N ALA A 293 -2.10 4.61 17.67
CA ALA A 293 -3.24 3.74 17.91
C ALA A 293 -2.88 2.30 17.59
N PHE A 294 -3.36 1.38 18.41
CA PHE A 294 -3.34 -0.04 18.13
C PHE A 294 -4.77 -0.57 18.00
N SER A 295 -5.18 -0.92 16.77
CA SER A 295 -6.55 -1.33 16.45
C SER A 295 -6.54 -2.42 15.39
N HIS A 296 -7.32 -3.49 15.61
CA HIS A 296 -7.43 -4.64 14.68
C HIS A 296 -6.07 -5.24 14.27
N ASP A 297 -5.13 -5.30 15.22
CA ASP A 297 -3.73 -5.73 15.02
C ASP A 297 -2.82 -4.76 14.26
N TYR A 298 -3.27 -3.55 13.95
CA TYR A 298 -2.48 -2.53 13.25
C TYR A 298 -2.06 -1.39 14.17
N PHE A 299 -0.79 -1.00 14.05
CA PHE A 299 -0.22 0.24 14.54
C PHE A 299 -0.42 1.35 13.50
N MET A 300 -1.04 2.44 13.93
CA MET A 300 -1.35 3.59 13.09
C MET A 300 -1.02 4.88 13.82
N LEU A 301 -0.49 5.88 13.12
CA LEU A 301 -0.30 7.21 13.68
C LEU A 301 -1.67 7.85 14.00
N VAL A 302 -1.87 8.26 15.25
CA VAL A 302 -3.01 9.10 15.64
C VAL A 302 -2.75 10.50 15.12
N LYS A 303 -3.70 11.08 14.38
CA LYS A 303 -3.61 12.48 14.00
C LYS A 303 -3.98 13.34 15.20
N ILE A 304 -3.02 14.13 15.69
CA ILE A 304 -3.28 15.36 16.46
C ILE A 304 -3.62 16.47 15.45
#